data_AF-B9TPG4-F1
#
_entry.id   AF-B9TPG4-F1
#
_cell.length_a   1.000
_cell.length_b   1.000
_cell.length_c   1.000
_cell.angle_alpha   90.00
_cell.angle_beta   90.00
_cell.angle_gamma   90.00
#
_symmetry.space_group_name_H-M   'P 1'
#
loop_
_entity.id
_entity.type
_entity.pdbx_description
1 polymer ?
#
loop_
_entity_poly.entity_id
_entity_poly.type
_entity_poly.pdbx_seq_one_letter_code
_entity_poly.pdbx_strand_id
1 'polypeptide(L)'
;MAIDAIELFVQSFGHMRQRAVELREYIVEGDQSAAAWIPGVSLEGDRTGAEARQAAARHCGAFWYWDEIQERSGGLIAASPATIAALNALNQAKLDFKARVLALRVDSSRHRLETLIRNAATGAERNEQVARA
;
A
#
# COMPACT_ATOMS: atom_id res chain seq x y z
N MET A 1 -24.57 17.82 6.56
CA MET A 1 -24.16 16.86 7.60
C MET A 1 -22.64 16.88 7.66
N ALA A 2 -22.05 17.09 8.84
CA ALA A 2 -20.60 17.01 8.99
C ALA A 2 -20.18 15.55 8.95
N ILE A 3 -19.27 15.18 8.04
CA ILE A 3 -18.66 13.85 8.00
C ILE A 3 -17.83 13.70 9.27
N ASP A 4 -18.02 12.60 10.02
CA ASP A 4 -17.27 12.32 11.25
C ASP A 4 -15.77 12.20 10.92
N ALA A 5 -14.90 12.72 11.79
CA ALA A 5 -13.44 12.64 11.63
C ALA A 5 -12.97 11.18 11.46
N ILE A 6 -13.69 10.25 12.08
CA ILE A 6 -13.47 8.81 11.98
C ILE A 6 -13.81 8.28 10.57
N GLU A 7 -14.90 8.75 9.96
CA GLU A 7 -15.27 8.35 8.59
C GLU A 7 -14.23 8.86 7.58
N LEU A 8 -13.78 10.11 7.74
CA LEU A 8 -12.70 10.69 6.92
C LEU A 8 -11.40 9.89 7.04
N PHE A 9 -11.08 9.40 8.24
CA PHE A 9 -9.92 8.54 8.45
C PHE A 9 -10.05 7.21 7.71
N VAL A 10 -11.17 6.51 7.87
CA VAL A 10 -11.39 5.21 7.18
C VAL A 10 -11.35 5.39 5.66
N GLN A 11 -11.99 6.44 5.14
CA GLN A 11 -11.96 6.75 3.71
C GLN A 11 -10.55 7.03 3.21
N SER A 12 -9.77 7.84 3.94
CA SER A 12 -8.38 8.15 3.55
C SER A 12 -7.46 6.93 3.59
N PHE A 13 -7.66 6.00 4.53
CA PHE A 13 -6.94 4.72 4.55
C PHE A 13 -7.31 3.85 3.34
N GLY A 14 -8.60 3.72 3.05
CA GLY A 14 -9.08 2.95 1.89
C GLY A 14 -8.55 3.48 0.57
N HIS A 15 -8.56 4.81 0.39
CA HIS A 15 -8.00 5.47 -0.80
C HIS A 15 -6.49 5.27 -0.91
N MET A 16 -5.73 5.41 0.18
CA MET A 16 -4.29 5.12 0.19
C MET A 16 -4.00 3.66 -0.21
N ARG A 17 -4.78 2.70 0.32
CA ARG A 17 -4.63 1.28 -0.01
C ARG A 17 -4.91 1.02 -1.49
N GLN A 18 -5.96 1.62 -2.04
CA GLN A 18 -6.28 1.52 -3.47
C GLN A 18 -5.12 2.03 -4.34
N ARG A 19 -4.54 3.20 -4.02
CA ARG A 19 -3.39 3.74 -4.77
C ARG A 19 -2.15 2.87 -4.68
N ALA A 20 -1.98 2.13 -3.59
CA ALA A 20 -0.90 1.18 -3.48
C ALA A 20 -1.13 -0.05 -4.36
N VAL A 21 -2.37 -0.55 -4.47
CA VAL A 21 -2.70 -1.63 -5.42
C VAL A 21 -2.42 -1.20 -6.86
N GLU A 22 -2.87 -0.01 -7.26
CA GLU A 22 -2.58 0.55 -8.59
C GLU A 22 -1.07 0.64 -8.85
N LEU A 23 -0.28 1.14 -7.89
CA LEU A 23 1.17 1.20 -8.04
C LEU A 23 1.80 -0.20 -8.22
N ARG A 24 1.28 -1.23 -7.53
CA ARG A 24 1.78 -2.61 -7.67
C ARG A 24 1.58 -3.12 -9.09
N GLU A 25 0.43 -2.87 -9.68
CA GLU A 25 0.13 -3.23 -11.08
C GLU A 25 1.15 -2.56 -12.01
N TYR A 26 1.39 -1.25 -11.88
CA TYR A 26 2.39 -0.54 -12.69
C TYR A 26 3.84 -1.00 -12.48
N ILE A 27 4.19 -1.52 -11.30
CA ILE A 27 5.52 -2.08 -11.04
C ILE A 27 5.68 -3.44 -11.75
N VAL A 28 4.64 -4.28 -11.70
CA VAL A 28 4.65 -5.63 -12.28
C VAL A 28 4.51 -5.59 -13.79
N GLU A 29 3.63 -4.75 -14.33
CA GLU A 29 3.31 -4.64 -15.76
C GLU A 29 4.20 -3.64 -16.51
N GLY A 30 5.01 -2.86 -15.78
CA GLY A 30 5.94 -1.90 -16.37
C GLY A 30 6.93 -2.57 -17.34
N ASP A 31 7.65 -1.76 -18.10
CA ASP A 31 8.64 -2.24 -19.07
C ASP A 31 9.62 -3.25 -18.45
N GLN A 32 9.49 -4.52 -18.84
CA GLN A 32 10.29 -5.62 -18.31
C GLN A 32 11.74 -5.59 -18.81
N SER A 33 12.04 -4.81 -19.85
CA SER A 33 13.41 -4.61 -20.32
C SER A 33 14.17 -3.58 -19.46
N ALA A 34 13.45 -2.75 -18.71
CA ALA A 34 14.05 -1.74 -17.84
C ALA A 34 14.65 -2.37 -16.57
N ALA A 35 15.79 -1.84 -16.14
CA ALA A 35 16.56 -2.38 -15.03
C ALA A 35 15.76 -2.40 -13.71
N ALA A 36 15.84 -3.51 -13.00
CA ALA A 36 15.29 -3.68 -11.65
C ALA A 36 16.24 -4.56 -10.84
N TRP A 37 16.48 -4.17 -9.59
CA TRP A 37 17.38 -4.87 -8.67
C TRP A 37 16.94 -4.67 -7.23
N ILE A 38 16.90 -5.76 -6.47
CA ILE A 38 16.70 -5.75 -5.02
C ILE A 38 17.80 -6.63 -4.43
N PRO A 39 18.65 -6.10 -3.53
CA PRO A 39 19.67 -6.87 -2.85
C PRO A 39 19.04 -8.03 -2.07
N GLY A 40 19.69 -9.18 -2.14
CA GLY A 40 19.38 -10.30 -1.28
C GLY A 40 19.68 -9.98 0.18
N VAL A 41 18.91 -10.59 1.07
CA VAL A 41 19.15 -10.56 2.51
C VAL A 41 19.76 -11.90 2.90
N SER A 42 20.98 -11.83 3.47
CA SER A 42 21.75 -12.98 3.97
C SER A 42 22.13 -14.04 2.92
N LEU A 43 21.18 -14.90 2.52
CA LEU A 43 21.41 -16.12 1.73
C LEU A 43 20.59 -16.18 0.42
N GLU A 44 19.64 -15.28 0.22
CA GLU A 44 18.68 -15.37 -0.90
C GLU A 44 19.24 -14.88 -2.25
N GLY A 45 20.41 -14.26 -2.27
CA GLY A 45 21.01 -13.68 -3.48
C GLY A 45 20.23 -12.47 -4.02
N ASP A 46 20.86 -11.72 -4.91
CA ASP A 46 20.26 -10.53 -5.49
C ASP A 46 19.15 -10.88 -6.47
N ARG A 47 17.99 -10.22 -6.32
CA ARG A 47 16.88 -10.32 -7.27
C ARG A 47 17.07 -9.30 -8.38
N THR A 48 16.84 -9.69 -9.62
CA THR A 48 16.91 -8.79 -10.78
C THR A 48 15.68 -8.91 -11.69
N GLY A 49 15.46 -7.91 -12.54
CA GLY A 49 14.42 -7.93 -13.56
C GLY A 49 13.02 -8.19 -12.99
N ALA A 50 12.32 -9.17 -13.55
CA ALA A 50 10.96 -9.52 -13.15
C ALA A 50 10.84 -9.94 -11.67
N GLU A 51 11.84 -10.66 -11.13
CA GLU A 51 11.81 -11.10 -9.73
C GLU A 51 11.93 -9.92 -8.77
N ALA A 52 12.81 -8.96 -9.07
CA ALA A 52 12.92 -7.71 -8.30
C ALA A 52 11.61 -6.91 -8.36
N ARG A 53 10.94 -6.84 -9.51
CA ARG A 53 9.65 -6.16 -9.66
C ARG A 53 8.56 -6.82 -8.82
N GLN A 54 8.48 -8.16 -8.84
CA GLN A 54 7.51 -8.89 -8.02
C GLN A 54 7.75 -8.69 -6.52
N ALA A 55 9.01 -8.74 -6.09
CA ALA A 55 9.36 -8.47 -4.71
C ALA A 55 8.96 -7.05 -4.30
N ALA A 56 9.33 -6.01 -5.07
CA ALA A 56 8.91 -4.64 -4.79
C ALA A 56 7.39 -4.46 -4.75
N ALA A 57 6.66 -5.10 -5.67
CA ALA A 57 5.21 -5.07 -5.69
C ALA A 57 4.61 -5.73 -4.44
N ARG A 58 5.20 -6.81 -3.91
CA ARG A 58 4.81 -7.37 -2.61
C ARG A 58 5.04 -6.36 -1.49
N HIS A 59 6.22 -5.74 -1.41
CA HIS A 59 6.56 -4.73 -0.40
C HIS A 59 5.65 -3.50 -0.42
N CYS A 60 5.26 -3.01 -1.60
CA CYS A 60 4.36 -1.85 -1.71
C CYS A 60 2.95 -2.11 -1.16
N GLY A 61 2.53 -3.38 -1.11
CA GLY A 61 1.19 -3.79 -0.66
C GLY A 61 1.11 -4.23 0.79
N ALA A 62 2.22 -4.31 1.51
CA ALA A 62 2.23 -4.75 2.90
C ALA A 62 1.85 -3.61 3.85
N PHE A 63 0.63 -3.68 4.38
CA PHE A 63 0.07 -2.70 5.32
C PHE A 63 -0.13 -3.27 6.72
N TRP A 64 -0.11 -4.60 6.86
CA TRP A 64 -0.44 -5.30 8.09
C TRP A 64 0.77 -6.00 8.68
N TYR A 65 0.77 -6.14 10.00
CA TYR A 65 1.84 -6.85 10.72
C TYR A 65 1.91 -8.35 10.37
N TRP A 66 0.82 -8.92 9.84
CA TRP A 66 0.75 -10.31 9.39
C TRP A 66 1.13 -10.49 7.92
N ASP A 67 1.47 -9.42 7.18
CA ASP A 67 1.83 -9.56 5.76
C ASP A 67 3.18 -10.29 5.55
N GLU A 68 3.77 -10.90 6.59
CA GLU A 68 5.03 -11.68 6.59
C GLU A 68 6.25 -10.97 5.98
N ILE A 69 6.13 -9.68 5.64
CA ILE A 69 7.23 -8.83 5.19
C ILE A 69 7.91 -8.23 6.42
N GLN A 70 8.78 -9.00 7.08
CA GLN A 70 9.49 -8.54 8.28
C GLN A 70 10.75 -7.72 7.97
N GLU A 71 11.26 -7.78 6.74
CA GLU A 71 12.54 -7.19 6.39
C GLU A 71 12.40 -5.93 5.50
N ARG A 72 13.18 -4.91 5.86
CA ARG A 72 13.32 -3.71 5.03
C ARG A 72 14.23 -4.04 3.85
N SER A 73 13.63 -4.23 2.69
CA SER A 73 14.38 -4.40 1.45
C SER A 73 14.62 -3.04 0.79
N GLY A 74 15.89 -2.63 0.71
CA GLY A 74 16.32 -1.57 -0.21
C GLY A 74 16.28 -2.07 -1.66
N GLY A 75 16.46 -1.20 -2.64
CA GLY A 75 16.52 -1.61 -4.05
C GLY A 75 16.23 -0.47 -5.01
N LEU A 76 16.29 -0.76 -6.31
CA LEU A 76 16.02 0.20 -7.37
C LEU A 76 15.22 -0.45 -8.50
N ILE A 77 14.19 0.26 -8.97
CA ILE A 77 13.42 -0.10 -10.15
C ILE A 77 13.40 1.11 -11.07
N ALA A 78 13.84 0.93 -12.32
CA ALA A 78 13.60 1.91 -13.37
C ALA A 78 12.08 1.98 -13.63
N ALA A 79 11.55 3.19 -13.50
CA ALA A 79 10.12 3.46 -13.52
C ALA A 79 9.72 4.21 -14.79
N SER A 80 8.59 3.80 -15.38
CA SER A 80 7.97 4.54 -16.47
C SER A 80 7.32 5.84 -15.95
N PRO A 81 7.02 6.82 -16.82
CA PRO A 81 6.24 7.99 -16.42
C PRO A 81 4.90 7.64 -15.75
N ALA A 82 4.22 6.57 -16.19
CA ALA A 82 2.99 6.08 -15.57
C ALA A 82 3.23 5.54 -14.16
N THR A 83 4.29 4.75 -13.96
CA THR A 83 4.70 4.26 -12.64
C THR A 83 5.03 5.42 -11.70
N ILE A 84 5.71 6.47 -12.19
CA ILE A 84 6.01 7.68 -11.41
C ILE A 84 4.73 8.44 -11.05
N ALA A 85 3.77 8.57 -11.98
CA ALA A 85 2.49 9.20 -11.70
C ALA A 85 1.70 8.46 -10.62
N ALA A 86 1.64 7.12 -10.69
CA ALA A 86 1.02 6.28 -9.66
C ALA A 86 1.72 6.42 -8.30
N LEU A 87 3.05 6.49 -8.27
CA LEU A 87 3.83 6.73 -7.06
C LEU A 87 3.48 8.08 -6.42
N ASN A 88 3.39 9.13 -7.23
CA ASN A 88 3.02 10.47 -6.75
C ASN A 88 1.60 10.50 -6.20
N ALA A 89 0.64 9.82 -6.85
CA ALA A 89 -0.73 9.69 -6.35
C ALA A 89 -0.78 8.95 -5.00
N LEU A 90 -0.01 7.87 -4.84
CA LEU A 90 0.12 7.17 -3.56
C LEU A 90 0.75 8.06 -2.49
N ASN A 91 1.80 8.82 -2.81
CA ASN A 91 2.44 9.73 -1.86
C ASN A 91 1.48 10.82 -1.39
N GLN A 92 0.65 11.37 -2.28
CA GLN A 92 -0.39 12.31 -1.89
C GLN A 92 -1.41 11.67 -0.95
N ALA A 93 -1.91 10.48 -1.28
CA ALA A 93 -2.86 9.76 -0.42
C ALA A 93 -2.25 9.42 0.96
N LYS A 94 -0.95 9.12 1.05
CA LYS A 94 -0.23 8.92 2.32
C LYS A 94 -0.18 10.20 3.15
N LEU A 95 0.05 11.36 2.54
CA LEU A 95 0.04 12.65 3.22
C LEU A 95 -1.35 12.98 3.77
N ASP A 96 -2.38 12.75 2.97
CA ASP A 96 -3.77 12.98 3.36
C ASP A 96 -4.16 12.06 4.53
N PHE A 97 -3.84 10.77 4.44
CA PHE A 97 -4.05 9.81 5.54
C PHE A 97 -3.32 10.22 6.82
N LYS A 98 -2.04 10.63 6.71
CA LYS A 98 -1.27 11.14 7.85
C LYS A 98 -1.96 12.36 8.49
N ALA A 99 -2.48 13.28 7.69
CA ALA A 99 -3.22 14.44 8.21
C ALA A 99 -4.48 14.00 8.98
N ARG A 100 -5.22 13.00 8.49
CA ARG A 100 -6.40 12.45 9.20
C ARG A 100 -6.03 11.75 10.51
N VAL A 101 -4.95 10.97 10.53
CA VAL A 101 -4.43 10.34 11.76
C VAL A 101 -4.07 11.39 12.81
N LEU A 102 -3.38 12.46 12.40
CA LEU A 102 -2.99 13.54 13.31
C LEU A 102 -4.19 14.31 13.84
N ALA A 103 -5.23 14.51 13.03
CA ALA A 103 -6.49 15.12 13.47
C ALA A 103 -7.20 14.24 14.52
N LEU A 104 -7.23 12.92 14.32
CA LEU A 104 -7.82 11.98 15.27
C LEU A 104 -7.07 11.86 16.59
N ARG A 105 -5.74 12.04 16.60
CA ARG A 105 -4.95 11.99 17.84
C ARG A 105 -5.34 13.07 18.86
N VAL A 106 -6.07 14.10 18.42
CA VAL A 106 -6.60 15.16 19.30
C VAL A 106 -7.89 14.69 20.00
N ASP A 107 -8.57 13.65 19.50
CA ASP A 107 -9.81 13.10 20.06
C ASP A 107 -9.63 11.65 20.58
N SER A 108 -9.79 11.49 21.89
CA SER A 108 -9.56 10.28 22.69
C SER A 108 -10.39 9.04 22.29
N SER A 109 -10.09 8.37 21.16
CA SER A 109 -10.90 7.24 20.66
C SER A 109 -10.11 6.09 20.01
N ARG A 110 -9.03 5.64 20.65
CA ARG A 110 -8.20 4.50 20.19
C ARG A 110 -9.01 3.23 19.89
N HIS A 111 -9.91 2.83 20.78
CA HIS A 111 -10.67 1.58 20.64
C HIS A 111 -11.63 1.62 19.44
N ARG A 112 -12.28 2.76 19.19
CA ARG A 112 -13.20 2.94 18.06
C ARG A 112 -12.46 2.91 16.71
N LEU A 113 -11.22 3.42 16.66
CA LEU A 113 -10.39 3.36 15.46
C LEU A 113 -9.93 1.93 15.13
N GLU A 114 -9.51 1.16 16.12
CA GLU A 114 -9.08 -0.24 15.92
C GLU A 114 -10.21 -1.10 15.33
N THR A 115 -11.46 -0.93 15.79
CA THR A 115 -12.63 -1.65 15.25
C THR A 115 -12.93 -1.27 13.80
N LEU A 116 -12.84 0.00 13.45
CA LEU A 116 -13.23 0.47 12.12
C LEU A 116 -12.20 0.17 11.04
N ILE A 117 -10.91 0.23 11.37
CA ILE A 117 -9.83 -0.20 10.45
C ILE A 117 -9.99 -1.68 10.12
N ARG A 118 -10.24 -2.51 11.14
CA ARG A 118 -10.43 -3.95 10.97
C ARG A 118 -11.63 -4.24 10.08
N ASN A 119 -12.75 -3.57 10.29
CA ASN A 119 -13.95 -3.74 9.47
C ASN A 119 -13.77 -3.26 8.02
N ALA A 120 -12.98 -2.20 7.79
CA ALA A 120 -12.64 -1.73 6.44
C ALA A 120 -11.63 -2.65 5.72
N ALA A 121 -10.81 -3.39 6.47
CA ALA A 121 -9.93 -4.43 5.94
C ALA A 121 -10.74 -5.68 5.51
N THR A 122 -11.59 -6.19 6.40
CA THR A 122 -12.37 -7.42 6.18
C THR A 122 -13.59 -7.22 5.27
N GLY A 123 -14.19 -6.04 5.26
CA GLY A 123 -15.31 -5.70 4.36
C GLY A 123 -14.91 -5.67 2.88
N ALA A 124 -13.64 -5.37 2.57
CA ALA A 124 -13.12 -5.41 1.22
C ALA A 124 -12.96 -6.86 0.71
N GLU A 125 -12.53 -7.79 1.57
CA GLU A 125 -12.41 -9.22 1.24
C GLU A 125 -13.78 -9.86 0.95
N ARG A 126 -14.84 -9.43 1.67
CA ARG A 126 -16.21 -9.91 1.42
C ARG A 126 -16.76 -9.45 0.07
N ASN A 127 -16.48 -8.23 -0.34
CA ASN A 127 -16.96 -7.71 -1.63
C ASN A 127 -16.20 -8.34 -2.82
N GLU A 128 -14.92 -8.66 -2.67
CA GLU A 128 -14.17 -9.41 -3.69
C GLU A 128 -14.60 -10.87 -3.81
N GLN A 129 -15.04 -11.52 -2.72
CA GLN A 129 -15.63 -12.86 -2.77
C GLN A 129 -17.00 -12.89 -3.45
N VAL A 130 -17.84 -11.88 -3.25
CA VAL A 130 -19.16 -11.79 -3.91
C VAL A 130 -19.03 -11.42 -5.39
N ALA A 131 -18.00 -10.66 -5.78
CA ALA A 131 -17.74 -10.32 -7.18
C ALA A 131 -17.15 -11.49 -8.00
N ARG A 132 -16.69 -12.57 -7.34
CA ARG A 132 -16.11 -13.77 -7.96
C ARG A 132 -17.02 -15.01 -7.87
N ALA A 133 -18.20 -14.89 -7.27
CA ALA A 133 -19.23 -15.93 -7.21
C ALA A 133 -20.29 -15.67 -8.28
#